data_AF-A0A090M4B5-F1
#
_entry.id   AF-A0A090M4B5-F1
#
_cell.length_a   1.000
_cell.length_b   1.000
_cell.length_c   1.000
_cell.angle_alpha   90.00
_cell.angle_beta   90.00
_cell.angle_gamma   90.00
#
_symmetry.space_group_name_H-M   'P 1'
#
loop_
_entity.id
_entity.type
_entity.pdbx_description
1 polymer ?
#
loop_
_entity_poly.entity_id
_entity_poly.type
_entity_poly.pdbx_seq_one_letter_code
_entity_poly.pdbx_strand_id
1 'polypeptide(L)'
;MSYTAAHKYAPKFAVDCTVECSFRPELRVHHLVNGSTRAVHVYARLDTPSASSSRTDIQRLVRGVLSSAIRPAVHVRMPNGRKRIDNDFVARGIRLAMHDIARLRERIDMYMSTVPKFTNPNTLPRLFNGRGIVIVGSSSNVKYSTGYWIAIHSIRRAGCRLPIEVWFPRGEIPTILQTEELRKLGATVRTLKPTKFHSRFSMKLLSVAMSDFDEILFMDSDNIALRDVSELFDSISFMSTGALLWQDFWVASVAPDFHEILPPSPELAFNGTHESGQFIVQKSRIWRALCLALFFNAHASSIFSPLASNYMGWGDKEFLFIALAATQTPFSRVEHLPHHIGVDVQARRSVYGNAMLQFDEHGGPMFLHANIGKIVADDVPANFTRYNRRWTTQDDGNTVKDVRELLQNATGEADFERWLHGVLVDVRFGVLNDSRRHRRNIRLRAQRRWYLDPSVVLARAPLLEGMFLDDHPGRRVRRVG
;
A
#
# COMPACT_ATOMS: atom_id res chain seq x y z
N MET A 1 -7.68 8.74 -66.01
CA MET A 1 -8.22 10.09 -65.71
C MET A 1 -8.16 10.30 -64.20
N SER A 2 -7.59 11.45 -63.82
CA SER A 2 -7.28 12.02 -62.49
C SER A 2 -7.15 11.10 -61.26
N TYR A 3 -5.89 10.82 -60.89
CA TYR A 3 -5.47 10.41 -59.55
C TYR A 3 -5.09 11.64 -58.73
N THR A 4 -5.53 11.73 -57.47
CA THR A 4 -4.96 12.63 -56.46
C THR A 4 -4.30 11.81 -55.36
N ALA A 5 -3.01 12.10 -55.14
CA ALA A 5 -2.12 11.41 -54.23
C ALA A 5 -2.18 12.06 -52.84
N ALA A 6 -2.71 11.36 -51.83
CA ALA A 6 -2.69 11.88 -50.45
C ALA A 6 -2.45 10.83 -49.34
N HIS A 7 -2.32 9.52 -49.61
CA HIS A 7 -2.02 8.55 -48.54
C HIS A 7 -0.96 7.53 -48.99
N LYS A 8 0.27 7.72 -48.51
CA LYS A 8 1.46 6.93 -48.91
C LYS A 8 1.67 5.64 -48.07
N TYR A 9 0.80 5.32 -47.11
CA TYR A 9 1.00 4.18 -46.19
C TYR A 9 -0.25 3.41 -45.75
N ALA A 10 -1.36 3.46 -46.50
CA ALA A 10 -2.50 2.57 -46.25
C ALA A 10 -2.38 1.29 -47.10
N PRO A 11 -2.34 0.08 -46.51
CA PRO A 11 -2.49 -1.15 -47.28
C PRO A 11 -3.91 -1.21 -47.88
N LYS A 12 -4.01 -1.25 -49.21
CA LYS A 12 -5.25 -1.54 -49.92
C LYS A 12 -5.41 -3.06 -49.98
N PHE A 13 -6.37 -3.62 -49.26
CA PHE A 13 -6.81 -4.99 -49.48
C PHE A 13 -8.28 -5.00 -49.87
N ALA A 14 -8.58 -5.71 -50.96
CA ALA A 14 -9.94 -6.00 -51.39
C ALA A 14 -10.55 -7.05 -50.45
N VAL A 15 -11.78 -6.82 -50.00
CA VAL A 15 -12.55 -7.79 -49.20
C VAL A 15 -13.58 -8.41 -50.12
N ASP A 16 -13.50 -9.73 -50.32
CA ASP A 16 -14.55 -10.53 -50.93
C ASP A 16 -15.44 -11.08 -49.78
N CYS A 17 -16.66 -10.54 -49.68
CA CYS A 17 -17.60 -10.82 -48.59
C CYS A 17 -18.39 -12.12 -48.75
N THR A 18 -17.93 -13.10 -49.54
CA THR A 18 -18.68 -14.35 -49.76
C THR A 18 -18.12 -15.58 -49.03
N VAL A 19 -17.06 -15.45 -48.22
CA VAL A 19 -16.41 -16.60 -47.55
C VAL A 19 -16.43 -16.55 -46.00
N GLU A 20 -17.02 -15.52 -45.38
CA GLU A 20 -17.05 -15.40 -43.89
C GLU A 20 -18.33 -15.92 -43.20
N CYS A 21 -19.29 -16.48 -43.94
CA CYS A 21 -20.53 -17.02 -43.38
C CYS A 21 -20.69 -18.52 -43.63
N SER A 22 -19.68 -19.33 -43.33
CA SER A 22 -19.82 -20.80 -43.19
C SER A 22 -18.67 -21.37 -42.35
N PHE A 23 -19.01 -22.20 -41.36
CA PHE A 23 -18.15 -23.00 -40.47
C PHE A 23 -17.80 -22.45 -39.07
N ARG A 24 -18.56 -22.96 -38.08
CA ARG A 24 -18.07 -23.39 -36.75
C ARG A 24 -17.71 -24.89 -36.83
N PRO A 25 -17.07 -25.53 -35.82
CA PRO A 25 -16.03 -25.08 -34.89
C PRO A 25 -14.90 -26.14 -34.74
N GLU A 26 -13.65 -25.86 -35.10
CA GLU A 26 -12.50 -26.61 -34.59
C GLU A 26 -11.34 -25.65 -34.33
N LEU A 27 -11.35 -25.01 -33.17
CA LEU A 27 -10.18 -24.30 -32.68
C LEU A 27 -9.17 -25.34 -32.19
N ARG A 28 -8.31 -25.74 -33.13
CA ARG A 28 -7.00 -26.32 -32.84
C ARG A 28 -6.31 -25.46 -31.79
N VAL A 29 -6.02 -26.09 -30.65
CA VAL A 29 -5.10 -25.58 -29.64
C VAL A 29 -3.74 -25.38 -30.32
N HIS A 30 -3.50 -24.18 -30.84
CA HIS A 30 -2.16 -23.80 -31.23
C HIS A 30 -1.32 -23.69 -29.97
N HIS A 31 -0.27 -24.50 -29.91
CA HIS A 31 0.82 -24.43 -28.94
C HIS A 31 1.41 -23.02 -28.90
N LEU A 32 0.86 -22.15 -28.06
CA LEU A 32 1.55 -21.02 -27.46
C LEU A 32 1.90 -21.35 -26.00
N VAL A 33 2.36 -22.57 -25.75
CA VAL A 33 3.01 -22.94 -24.49
C VAL A 33 4.51 -22.74 -24.65
N ASN A 34 4.93 -21.49 -24.77
CA ASN A 34 6.29 -21.07 -24.40
C ASN A 34 6.25 -20.13 -23.18
N GLY A 35 5.20 -20.25 -22.38
CA GLY A 35 5.17 -19.75 -21.01
C GLY A 35 6.13 -20.57 -20.14
N SER A 36 7.39 -20.15 -20.06
CA SER A 36 8.42 -20.55 -19.09
C SER A 36 8.16 -21.91 -18.41
N THR A 37 8.49 -23.03 -19.08
CA THR A 37 8.58 -24.38 -18.48
C THR A 37 9.28 -24.38 -17.12
N ARG A 38 10.24 -23.46 -16.93
CA ARG A 38 10.93 -23.21 -15.65
C ARG A 38 10.01 -22.87 -14.47
N ALA A 39 8.89 -22.18 -14.66
CA ALA A 39 7.96 -21.82 -13.57
C ALA A 39 7.15 -23.04 -13.13
N VAL A 40 6.64 -23.81 -14.11
CA VAL A 40 5.96 -25.09 -13.88
C VAL A 40 6.88 -26.06 -13.14
N HIS A 41 8.14 -26.17 -13.55
CA HIS A 41 9.15 -26.98 -12.85
C HIS A 41 9.49 -26.48 -11.44
N VAL A 42 9.41 -25.17 -11.18
CA VAL A 42 9.62 -24.61 -9.83
C VAL A 42 8.48 -25.04 -8.90
N TYR A 43 7.23 -24.97 -9.37
CA TYR A 43 6.08 -25.34 -8.56
C TYR A 43 6.02 -26.85 -8.28
N ALA A 44 6.30 -27.70 -9.27
CA ALA A 44 6.33 -29.16 -9.08
C ALA A 44 7.40 -29.64 -8.07
N ARG A 45 8.47 -28.87 -7.82
CA ARG A 45 9.49 -29.17 -6.80
C ARG A 45 9.07 -28.75 -5.38
N LEU A 46 8.05 -27.92 -5.23
CA LEU A 46 7.53 -27.53 -3.91
C LEU A 46 6.63 -28.63 -3.31
N ASP A 47 6.15 -29.58 -4.14
CA ASP A 47 5.34 -30.72 -3.71
C ASP A 47 6.17 -31.86 -3.08
N THR A 48 7.51 -31.82 -3.18
CA THR A 48 8.42 -32.79 -2.54
C THR A 48 8.87 -32.29 -1.17
N PRO A 49 8.60 -33.01 -0.07
CA PRO A 49 8.94 -32.55 1.28
C PRO A 49 10.46 -32.50 1.50
N SER A 50 11.00 -31.32 1.80
CA SER A 50 12.37 -31.14 2.28
C SER A 50 12.37 -30.58 3.71
N ALA A 51 13.16 -31.18 4.61
CA ALA A 51 13.18 -30.85 6.03
C ALA A 51 13.99 -29.59 6.39
N SER A 52 14.41 -28.77 5.42
CA SER A 52 15.25 -27.60 5.70
C SER A 52 14.88 -26.34 4.88
N SER A 53 14.27 -25.38 5.58
CA SER A 53 14.04 -23.96 5.24
C SER A 53 12.78 -23.59 4.42
N SER A 54 11.63 -23.51 5.12
CA SER A 54 10.39 -22.89 4.62
C SER A 54 10.62 -21.55 3.90
N ARG A 55 11.52 -20.70 4.40
CA ARG A 55 11.85 -19.40 3.81
C ARG A 55 12.49 -19.48 2.42
N THR A 56 13.35 -20.46 2.15
CA THR A 56 13.94 -20.62 0.81
C THR A 56 12.88 -21.02 -0.20
N ASP A 57 11.93 -21.83 0.24
CA ASP A 57 10.79 -22.28 -0.56
C ASP A 57 9.81 -21.13 -0.83
N ILE A 58 9.54 -20.26 0.16
CA ILE A 58 8.76 -19.01 -0.01
C ILE A 58 9.41 -18.15 -1.08
N GLN A 59 10.72 -17.92 -0.95
CA GLN A 59 11.45 -17.10 -1.93
C GLN A 59 11.40 -17.71 -3.33
N ARG A 60 11.47 -19.04 -3.45
CA ARG A 60 11.40 -19.73 -4.74
C ARG A 60 10.01 -19.61 -5.36
N LEU A 61 8.96 -19.84 -4.55
CA LEU A 61 7.56 -19.69 -4.94
C LEU A 61 7.28 -18.27 -5.45
N VAL A 62 7.55 -17.26 -4.62
CA VAL A 62 7.26 -15.86 -4.97
C VAL A 62 8.09 -15.42 -6.17
N ARG A 63 9.38 -15.80 -6.27
CA ARG A 63 10.18 -15.49 -7.48
C ARG A 63 9.60 -16.14 -8.74
N GLY A 64 9.04 -17.34 -8.64
CA GLY A 64 8.32 -18.00 -9.73
C GLY A 64 7.12 -17.18 -10.18
N VAL A 65 6.26 -16.78 -9.24
CA VAL A 65 5.08 -15.94 -9.48
C VAL A 65 5.48 -14.62 -10.16
N LEU A 66 6.48 -13.93 -9.61
CA LEU A 66 6.99 -12.67 -10.16
C LEU A 66 7.59 -12.83 -11.56
N SER A 67 8.28 -13.93 -11.83
CA SER A 67 8.83 -14.23 -13.15
C SER A 67 7.72 -14.41 -14.18
N SER A 68 6.67 -15.16 -13.85
CA SER A 68 5.49 -15.35 -14.71
C SER A 68 4.68 -14.07 -14.86
N ALA A 69 4.69 -13.18 -13.87
CA ALA A 69 4.01 -11.90 -13.97
C ALA A 69 4.67 -10.97 -15.00
N ILE A 70 6.00 -10.98 -15.08
CA ILE A 70 6.77 -10.13 -16.00
C ILE A 70 6.85 -10.74 -17.40
N ARG A 71 6.85 -12.07 -17.53
CA ARG A 71 7.12 -12.76 -18.80
C ARG A 71 5.93 -13.60 -19.29
N PRO A 72 5.52 -13.46 -20.57
CA PRO A 72 6.02 -12.49 -21.56
C PRO A 72 5.66 -11.04 -21.18
N ALA A 73 6.39 -10.09 -21.76
CA ALA A 73 6.16 -8.67 -21.52
C ALA A 73 4.78 -8.25 -22.01
N VAL A 74 4.19 -7.27 -21.32
CA VAL A 74 2.88 -6.73 -21.66
C VAL A 74 3.09 -5.40 -22.38
N HIS A 75 2.80 -5.39 -23.67
CA HIS A 75 2.93 -4.19 -24.49
C HIS A 75 1.54 -3.58 -24.66
N VAL A 76 1.22 -2.57 -23.86
CA VAL A 76 0.00 -1.76 -23.96
C VAL A 76 0.40 -0.29 -23.94
N ARG A 77 -0.22 0.53 -24.78
CA ARG A 77 0.04 1.97 -24.81
C ARG A 77 -1.08 2.69 -24.07
N MET A 78 -0.76 3.26 -22.92
CA MET A 78 -1.71 4.10 -22.19
C MET A 78 -1.96 5.41 -22.97
N PRO A 79 -3.23 5.87 -23.11
CA PRO A 79 -3.55 7.10 -23.82
C PRO A 79 -2.89 8.33 -23.21
N ASN A 80 -2.99 8.48 -21.88
CA ASN A 80 -2.28 9.47 -21.05
C ASN A 80 -2.15 8.94 -19.60
N GLY A 81 -1.39 9.64 -18.75
CA GLY A 81 -1.35 9.37 -17.31
C GLY A 81 -2.51 10.05 -16.56
N ARG A 82 -2.72 9.71 -15.28
CA ARG A 82 -3.79 10.31 -14.44
C ARG A 82 -3.28 10.94 -13.15
N LYS A 83 -1.97 11.22 -13.09
CA LYS A 83 -1.34 11.90 -11.95
C LYS A 83 -1.69 13.39 -11.85
N ARG A 84 -2.26 13.96 -12.90
CA ARG A 84 -2.68 15.36 -12.99
C ARG A 84 -4.03 15.41 -13.69
N ILE A 85 -4.89 16.30 -13.22
CA ILE A 85 -6.28 16.41 -13.67
C ILE A 85 -6.39 16.78 -15.16
N ASP A 86 -5.47 17.61 -15.66
CA ASP A 86 -5.40 18.06 -17.06
C ASP A 86 -5.08 16.93 -18.05
N ASN A 87 -4.39 15.90 -17.58
CA ASN A 87 -3.95 14.76 -18.39
C ASN A 87 -4.79 13.50 -18.17
N ASP A 88 -5.73 13.50 -17.23
CA ASP A 88 -6.53 12.33 -16.89
C ASP A 88 -7.39 11.87 -18.08
N PHE A 89 -7.00 10.74 -18.69
CA PHE A 89 -7.67 10.20 -19.86
C PHE A 89 -9.12 9.77 -19.57
N VAL A 90 -9.41 9.31 -18.35
CA VAL A 90 -10.77 8.90 -17.94
C VAL A 90 -11.67 10.12 -17.85
N ALA A 91 -11.19 11.20 -17.22
CA ALA A 91 -11.93 12.47 -17.13
C ALA A 91 -12.24 13.07 -18.51
N ARG A 92 -11.39 12.79 -19.51
CA ARG A 92 -11.56 13.21 -20.90
C ARG A 92 -12.41 12.25 -21.74
N GLY A 93 -12.96 11.20 -21.15
CA GLY A 93 -13.75 10.17 -21.86
C GLY A 93 -12.94 9.33 -22.85
N ILE A 94 -11.60 9.34 -22.75
CA ILE A 94 -10.72 8.55 -23.60
C ILE A 94 -10.69 7.11 -23.03
N ARG A 95 -10.64 6.12 -23.92
CA ARG A 95 -10.61 4.68 -23.57
C ARG A 95 -9.35 4.03 -24.11
N LEU A 96 -8.99 2.87 -23.58
CA LEU A 96 -7.96 2.03 -24.20
C LEU A 96 -8.43 1.53 -25.57
N ALA A 97 -7.49 1.27 -26.47
CA ALA A 97 -7.81 0.63 -27.73
C ALA A 97 -8.31 -0.82 -27.48
N MET A 98 -9.35 -1.25 -28.21
CA MET A 98 -9.97 -2.57 -28.01
C MET A 98 -8.98 -3.74 -28.08
N HIS A 99 -7.98 -3.66 -28.95
CA HIS A 99 -6.95 -4.69 -29.06
C HIS A 99 -6.01 -4.73 -27.84
N ASP A 100 -5.79 -3.59 -27.18
CA ASP A 100 -5.00 -3.53 -25.95
C ASP A 100 -5.80 -4.06 -24.75
N ILE A 101 -7.13 -3.82 -24.71
CA ILE A 101 -8.04 -4.44 -23.72
C ILE A 101 -8.01 -5.97 -23.88
N ALA A 102 -8.17 -6.48 -25.11
CA ALA A 102 -8.13 -7.91 -25.39
C ALA A 102 -6.77 -8.54 -24.99
N ARG A 103 -5.66 -7.86 -25.32
CA ARG A 103 -4.31 -8.29 -24.94
C ARG A 103 -4.11 -8.35 -23.43
N LEU A 104 -4.65 -7.38 -22.69
CA LEU A 104 -4.58 -7.36 -21.22
C LEU A 104 -5.36 -8.53 -20.61
N ARG A 105 -6.59 -8.79 -21.08
CA ARG A 105 -7.41 -9.94 -20.65
C ARG A 105 -6.66 -11.25 -20.85
N GLU A 106 -6.23 -11.52 -22.08
CA GLU A 106 -5.51 -12.74 -22.43
C GLU A 106 -4.26 -12.92 -21.55
N ARG A 107 -3.53 -11.82 -21.30
CA ARG A 107 -2.32 -11.85 -20.50
C ARG A 107 -2.59 -12.15 -19.03
N ILE A 108 -3.66 -11.59 -18.47
CA ILE A 108 -4.12 -11.86 -17.11
C ILE A 108 -4.55 -13.32 -17.00
N ASP A 109 -5.38 -13.81 -17.93
CA ASP A 109 -5.86 -15.20 -17.94
C ASP A 109 -4.71 -16.21 -18.04
N MET A 110 -3.76 -15.97 -18.97
CA MET A 110 -2.56 -16.77 -19.10
C MET A 110 -1.70 -16.73 -17.84
N TYR A 111 -1.55 -15.57 -17.18
CA TYR A 111 -0.84 -15.51 -15.91
C TYR A 111 -1.55 -16.32 -14.82
N MET A 112 -2.86 -16.12 -14.67
CA MET A 112 -3.68 -16.72 -13.63
C MET A 112 -3.85 -18.24 -13.79
N SER A 113 -3.62 -18.79 -14.99
CA SER A 113 -3.54 -20.24 -15.21
C SER A 113 -2.22 -20.86 -14.73
N THR A 114 -1.15 -20.06 -14.61
CA THR A 114 0.15 -20.50 -14.06
C THR A 114 0.26 -20.36 -12.55
N VAL A 115 -0.67 -19.64 -11.91
CA VAL A 115 -0.67 -19.44 -10.46
C VAL A 115 -1.00 -20.77 -9.77
N PRO A 116 -0.17 -21.23 -8.80
CA PRO A 116 -0.45 -22.43 -8.04
C PRO A 116 -1.84 -22.36 -7.39
N LYS A 117 -2.65 -23.40 -7.62
CA LYS A 117 -3.95 -23.54 -6.99
C LYS A 117 -3.76 -24.23 -5.65
N PHE A 118 -4.11 -23.55 -4.57
CA PHE A 118 -4.10 -24.11 -3.23
C PHE A 118 -5.49 -24.63 -2.88
N THR A 119 -5.91 -25.68 -3.60
CA THR A 119 -7.20 -26.33 -3.40
C THR A 119 -7.18 -27.38 -2.30
N ASN A 120 -5.99 -27.74 -1.80
CA ASN A 120 -5.82 -28.68 -0.70
C ASN A 120 -5.31 -27.93 0.55
N PRO A 121 -6.08 -27.92 1.65
CA PRO A 121 -5.70 -27.27 2.90
C PRO A 121 -4.48 -27.91 3.58
N ASN A 122 -3.86 -28.97 3.03
CA ASN A 122 -2.65 -29.60 3.57
C ASN A 122 -1.35 -29.28 2.79
N THR A 123 -1.39 -28.62 1.63
CA THR A 123 -0.18 -28.40 0.78
C THR A 123 0.55 -27.08 1.07
N LEU A 124 -0.18 -26.03 1.45
CA LEU A 124 0.38 -24.71 1.80
C LEU A 124 0.68 -24.44 3.28
N PRO A 125 -0.05 -24.98 4.27
CA PRO A 125 0.20 -24.66 5.68
C PRO A 125 1.58 -25.09 6.18
N ARG A 126 2.36 -25.80 5.36
CA ARG A 126 3.75 -26.13 5.66
C ARG A 126 4.74 -25.02 5.26
N LEU A 127 4.33 -24.09 4.40
CA LEU A 127 5.21 -23.05 3.86
C LEU A 127 5.14 -21.74 4.66
N PHE A 128 3.93 -21.23 4.88
CA PHE A 128 3.67 -20.04 5.69
C PHE A 128 3.10 -20.50 7.04
N ASN A 129 3.51 -19.85 8.13
CA ASN A 129 3.00 -20.21 9.45
C ASN A 129 2.96 -19.03 10.41
N GLY A 130 1.96 -19.03 11.30
CA GLY A 130 1.83 -18.08 12.39
C GLY A 130 1.33 -16.69 11.96
N ARG A 131 1.14 -15.87 13.00
CA ARG A 131 0.71 -14.46 12.93
C ARG A 131 1.91 -13.54 13.02
N GLY A 132 1.88 -12.44 12.28
CA GLY A 132 2.87 -11.38 12.46
C GLY A 132 2.54 -10.10 11.73
N ILE A 133 3.41 -9.11 11.92
CA ILE A 133 3.23 -7.76 11.37
C ILE A 133 4.32 -7.51 10.33
N VAL A 134 3.94 -6.94 9.19
CA VAL A 134 4.86 -6.62 8.10
C VAL A 134 4.87 -5.11 7.89
N ILE A 135 6.05 -4.51 7.99
CA ILE A 135 6.28 -3.07 7.76
C ILE A 135 7.33 -2.92 6.66
N VAL A 136 7.12 -1.98 5.73
CA VAL A 136 8.16 -1.57 4.78
C VAL A 136 8.83 -0.30 5.31
N GLY A 137 10.15 -0.35 5.51
CA GLY A 137 10.93 0.75 6.05
C GLY A 137 12.07 1.19 5.14
N SER A 138 12.66 2.35 5.45
CA SER A 138 13.91 2.82 4.82
C SER A 138 14.78 3.51 5.86
N SER A 139 16.05 3.09 5.93
CA SER A 139 17.09 3.74 6.74
C SER A 139 18.00 4.64 5.91
N SER A 140 17.56 5.00 4.69
CA SER A 140 18.32 5.87 3.78
C SER A 140 18.45 7.32 4.29
N ASN A 141 17.50 7.78 5.11
CA ASN A 141 17.52 9.04 5.83
C ASN A 141 16.57 9.03 7.05
N VAL A 142 16.72 10.04 7.91
CA VAL A 142 15.95 10.15 9.17
C VAL A 142 14.45 10.33 8.94
N LYS A 143 14.03 11.02 7.89
CA LYS A 143 12.61 11.24 7.57
C LYS A 143 11.87 9.92 7.37
N TYR A 144 12.48 8.96 6.67
CA TYR A 144 11.86 7.65 6.45
C TYR A 144 12.09 6.68 7.60
N SER A 145 13.23 6.78 8.30
CA SER A 145 13.50 5.87 9.41
C SER A 145 12.65 6.16 10.64
N THR A 146 12.35 7.44 10.91
CA THR A 146 11.55 7.86 12.07
C THR A 146 10.19 7.16 12.11
N GLY A 147 9.53 7.02 10.96
CA GLY A 147 8.22 6.35 10.86
C GLY A 147 8.26 4.96 11.48
N TYR A 148 9.05 4.03 10.91
CA TYR A 148 8.99 2.63 11.34
C TYR A 148 9.38 2.45 12.81
N TRP A 149 10.21 3.33 13.38
CA TRP A 149 10.48 3.33 14.82
C TRP A 149 9.22 3.67 15.62
N ILE A 150 8.52 4.74 15.27
CA ILE A 150 7.25 5.10 15.94
C ILE A 150 6.23 3.97 15.80
N ALA A 151 6.06 3.41 14.60
CA ALA A 151 5.11 2.33 14.37
C ALA A 151 5.41 1.13 15.29
N ILE A 152 6.66 0.67 15.35
CA ILE A 152 7.07 -0.46 16.20
C ILE A 152 6.90 -0.14 17.69
N HIS A 153 7.33 1.04 18.14
CA HIS A 153 7.13 1.45 19.54
C HIS A 153 5.65 1.56 19.91
N SER A 154 4.80 2.02 18.99
CA SER A 154 3.34 2.10 19.21
C SER A 154 2.69 0.73 19.35
N ILE A 155 3.11 -0.24 18.53
CA ILE A 155 2.67 -1.64 18.62
C ILE A 155 3.06 -2.22 19.99
N ARG A 156 4.30 -1.98 20.44
CA ARG A 156 4.77 -2.49 21.74
C ARG A 156 4.12 -1.80 22.93
N ARG A 157 3.93 -0.48 22.86
CA ARG A 157 3.18 0.29 23.86
C ARG A 157 1.76 -0.25 24.02
N ALA A 158 1.11 -0.60 22.92
CA ALA A 158 -0.23 -1.15 22.93
C ALA A 158 -0.33 -2.59 23.50
N GLY A 159 0.79 -3.22 23.89
CA GLY A 159 0.80 -4.56 24.48
C GLY A 159 0.99 -5.70 23.48
N CYS A 160 0.97 -5.41 22.17
CA CYS A 160 1.06 -6.42 21.13
C CYS A 160 2.45 -7.08 21.11
N ARG A 161 2.49 -8.42 21.24
CA ARG A 161 3.73 -9.23 21.25
C ARG A 161 4.01 -9.96 19.94
N LEU A 162 3.20 -9.75 18.90
CA LEU A 162 3.38 -10.42 17.62
C LEU A 162 4.77 -10.11 17.02
N PRO A 163 5.42 -11.08 16.37
CA PRO A 163 6.70 -10.85 15.69
C PRO A 163 6.51 -9.87 14.54
N ILE A 164 7.49 -8.97 14.37
CA ILE A 164 7.47 -7.96 13.30
C ILE A 164 8.56 -8.30 12.29
N GLU A 165 8.24 -8.26 11.01
CA GLU A 165 9.23 -8.20 9.93
C GLU A 165 9.27 -6.79 9.33
N VAL A 166 10.45 -6.16 9.36
CA VAL A 166 10.66 -4.85 8.74
C VAL A 166 11.47 -5.05 7.46
N TRP A 167 10.82 -4.82 6.32
CA TRP A 167 11.37 -5.05 5.00
C TRP A 167 11.97 -3.77 4.42
N PHE A 168 13.24 -3.86 4.02
CA PHE A 168 14.00 -2.72 3.47
C PHE A 168 14.37 -2.94 2.00
N PRO A 169 14.39 -1.86 1.19
CA PRO A 169 15.03 -1.88 -0.11
C PRO A 169 16.52 -2.20 0.02
N ARG A 170 17.12 -2.80 -1.02
CA ARG A 170 18.57 -3.05 -1.03
C ARG A 170 19.33 -1.74 -0.84
N GLY A 171 20.27 -1.73 0.12
CA GLY A 171 21.11 -0.57 0.41
C GLY A 171 20.45 0.47 1.31
N GLU A 172 19.19 0.27 1.72
CA GLU A 172 18.47 1.15 2.64
C GLU A 172 18.24 0.48 4.02
N ILE A 173 19.03 -0.54 4.34
CA ILE A 173 18.96 -1.29 5.61
C ILE A 173 19.52 -0.46 6.79
N PRO A 174 19.04 -0.70 8.02
CA PRO A 174 19.61 -0.10 9.23
C PRO A 174 21.06 -0.55 9.50
N THR A 175 21.77 0.19 10.37
CA THR A 175 23.10 -0.23 10.87
C THR A 175 23.00 -1.47 11.76
N ILE A 176 24.13 -2.07 12.11
CA ILE A 176 24.19 -3.24 13.02
C ILE A 176 23.57 -2.90 14.37
N LEU A 177 23.93 -1.75 14.96
CA LEU A 177 23.37 -1.31 16.24
C LEU A 177 21.87 -1.03 16.16
N GLN A 178 21.40 -0.37 15.11
CA GLN A 178 19.97 -0.16 14.88
C GLN A 178 19.22 -1.49 14.70
N THR A 179 19.84 -2.48 14.06
CA THR A 179 19.29 -3.83 13.92
C THR A 179 19.17 -4.54 15.27
N GLU A 180 20.12 -4.33 16.19
CA GLU A 180 20.05 -4.84 17.56
C GLU A 180 18.88 -4.23 18.34
N GLU A 181 18.73 -2.90 18.26
CA GLU A 181 17.61 -2.21 18.91
C GLU A 181 16.26 -2.67 18.34
N LEU A 182 16.14 -2.87 17.02
CA LEU A 182 14.93 -3.46 16.42
C LEU A 182 14.67 -4.87 16.96
N ARG A 183 15.72 -5.69 17.12
CA ARG A 183 15.57 -7.06 17.64
C ARG A 183 15.03 -7.08 19.07
N LYS A 184 15.47 -6.16 19.93
CA LYS A 184 14.94 -6.01 21.30
C LYS A 184 13.44 -5.70 21.30
N LEU A 185 12.95 -5.01 20.27
CA LEU A 185 11.53 -4.77 20.04
C LEU A 185 10.82 -5.93 19.31
N GLY A 186 11.44 -7.10 19.18
CA GLY A 186 10.86 -8.26 18.47
C GLY A 186 10.69 -8.03 16.96
N ALA A 187 11.47 -7.12 16.38
CA ALA A 187 11.44 -6.80 14.97
C ALA A 187 12.66 -7.37 14.23
N THR A 188 12.41 -8.15 13.19
CA THR A 188 13.44 -8.78 12.35
C THR A 188 13.63 -7.98 11.06
N VAL A 189 14.86 -7.55 10.82
CA VAL A 189 15.24 -6.83 9.58
C VAL A 189 15.28 -7.81 8.41
N ARG A 190 14.50 -7.52 7.35
CA ARG A 190 14.48 -8.25 6.09
C ARG A 190 14.88 -7.34 4.94
N THR A 191 15.37 -7.93 3.85
CA THR A 191 15.80 -7.18 2.67
C THR A 191 15.19 -7.76 1.41
N LEU A 192 14.61 -6.90 0.59
CA LEU A 192 14.24 -7.24 -0.78
C LEU A 192 15.45 -7.02 -1.68
N LYS A 193 15.99 -8.10 -2.26
CA LYS A 193 16.97 -7.98 -3.35
C LYS A 193 16.26 -7.31 -4.54
N PRO A 194 16.94 -6.44 -5.32
CA PRO A 194 16.35 -5.79 -6.47
C PRO A 194 15.94 -6.87 -7.47
N THR A 195 14.65 -7.12 -7.53
CA THR A 195 14.01 -7.70 -8.69
C THR A 195 13.77 -6.51 -9.66
N LYS A 196 13.53 -6.75 -10.95
CA LYS A 196 13.29 -5.66 -11.94
C LYS A 196 11.99 -4.85 -11.69
N PHE A 197 11.41 -4.94 -10.50
CA PHE A 197 10.20 -4.27 -10.03
C PHE A 197 10.58 -2.83 -9.67
N HIS A 198 10.41 -1.93 -10.63
CA HIS A 198 10.82 -0.53 -10.50
C HIS A 198 9.65 0.32 -9.99
N SER A 199 9.39 0.32 -8.68
CA SER A 199 8.96 1.51 -7.93
C SER A 199 9.00 1.23 -6.43
N ARG A 200 9.27 2.22 -5.56
CA ARG A 200 9.19 2.05 -4.09
C ARG A 200 7.79 1.62 -3.62
N PHE A 201 6.76 2.00 -4.37
CA PHE A 201 5.36 1.59 -4.14
C PHE A 201 5.13 0.09 -4.40
N SER A 202 6.03 -0.61 -5.10
CA SER A 202 5.89 -2.04 -5.37
C SER A 202 6.12 -2.97 -4.17
N MET A 203 6.55 -2.41 -3.03
CA MET A 203 7.14 -3.21 -1.96
C MET A 203 6.15 -3.76 -0.95
N LYS A 204 4.97 -3.14 -0.77
CA LYS A 204 3.98 -3.54 0.25
C LYS A 204 3.54 -4.98 0.03
N LEU A 205 2.90 -5.25 -1.11
CA LEU A 205 2.42 -6.59 -1.48
C LEU A 205 3.56 -7.60 -1.64
N LEU A 206 4.72 -7.15 -2.13
CA LEU A 206 5.89 -8.02 -2.23
C LEU A 206 6.42 -8.46 -0.86
N SER A 207 6.44 -7.56 0.12
CA SER A 207 6.85 -7.86 1.49
C SER A 207 5.89 -8.83 2.17
N VAL A 208 4.57 -8.66 1.96
CA VAL A 208 3.54 -9.59 2.42
C VAL A 208 3.78 -10.98 1.82
N ALA A 209 3.92 -11.07 0.50
CA ALA A 209 4.15 -12.34 -0.19
C ALA A 209 5.44 -13.06 0.27
N MET A 210 6.52 -12.31 0.51
CA MET A 210 7.82 -12.84 0.91
C MET A 210 7.97 -13.10 2.42
N SER A 211 7.03 -12.63 3.23
CA SER A 211 7.02 -12.84 4.69
C SER A 211 6.88 -14.32 5.06
N ASP A 212 7.42 -14.70 6.22
CA ASP A 212 7.29 -16.07 6.75
C ASP A 212 5.88 -16.37 7.32
N PHE A 213 5.14 -15.32 7.71
CA PHE A 213 3.82 -15.45 8.36
C PHE A 213 2.74 -15.91 7.39
N ASP A 214 1.70 -16.62 7.85
CA ASP A 214 0.49 -16.87 7.06
C ASP A 214 -0.53 -15.75 7.27
N GLU A 215 -0.80 -15.40 8.52
CA GLU A 215 -1.68 -14.30 8.91
C GLU A 215 -0.84 -13.04 9.15
N ILE A 216 -1.10 -12.00 8.37
CA ILE A 216 -0.29 -10.79 8.32
C ILE A 216 -1.17 -9.57 8.54
N LEU A 217 -0.80 -8.74 9.51
CA LEU A 217 -1.14 -7.32 9.49
C LEU A 217 -0.03 -6.59 8.72
N PHE A 218 -0.36 -6.06 7.54
CA PHE A 218 0.50 -5.08 6.90
C PHE A 218 0.24 -3.71 7.52
N MET A 219 1.30 -2.94 7.77
CA MET A 219 1.20 -1.61 8.35
C MET A 219 2.28 -0.69 7.74
N ASP A 220 1.86 0.47 7.23
CA ASP A 220 2.77 1.49 6.74
C ASP A 220 3.65 2.02 7.87
N SER A 221 4.87 2.41 7.53
CA SER A 221 5.85 2.86 8.52
C SER A 221 5.39 4.08 9.31
N ASP A 222 4.51 4.91 8.77
CA ASP A 222 4.00 6.12 9.43
C ASP A 222 2.58 5.96 9.98
N ASN A 223 2.12 4.72 10.08
CA ASN A 223 0.93 4.38 10.82
C ASN A 223 1.28 4.15 12.30
N ILE A 224 0.35 4.45 13.20
CA ILE A 224 0.55 4.37 14.65
C ILE A 224 -0.58 3.55 15.27
N ALA A 225 -0.23 2.50 16.00
CA ALA A 225 -1.19 1.67 16.71
C ALA A 225 -1.66 2.39 17.99
N LEU A 226 -2.97 2.59 18.09
CA LEU A 226 -3.60 3.16 19.27
C LEU A 226 -3.97 2.09 20.30
N ARG A 227 -4.38 0.90 19.84
CA ARG A 227 -4.73 -0.27 20.68
C ARG A 227 -3.99 -1.53 20.25
N ASP A 228 -4.18 -2.62 21.00
CA ASP A 228 -3.51 -3.90 20.73
C ASP A 228 -4.01 -4.47 19.40
N VAL A 229 -3.19 -4.31 18.36
CA VAL A 229 -3.52 -4.76 17.00
C VAL A 229 -3.63 -6.28 16.86
N SER A 230 -3.26 -7.07 17.89
CA SER A 230 -3.45 -8.52 17.86
C SER A 230 -4.94 -8.92 17.90
N GLU A 231 -5.81 -8.05 18.46
CA GLU A 231 -7.26 -8.29 18.50
C GLU A 231 -7.90 -8.38 17.10
N LEU A 232 -7.27 -7.73 16.10
CA LEU A 232 -7.75 -7.75 14.71
C LEU A 232 -7.73 -9.16 14.09
N PHE A 233 -6.83 -10.03 14.55
CA PHE A 233 -6.71 -11.42 14.06
C PHE A 233 -7.83 -12.32 14.57
N ASP A 234 -8.56 -11.91 15.61
CA ASP A 234 -9.66 -12.66 16.21
C ASP A 234 -11.01 -11.96 15.95
N SER A 235 -11.01 -10.91 15.11
CA SER A 235 -12.22 -10.24 14.63
C SER A 235 -13.11 -11.19 13.81
N ILE A 236 -14.43 -11.03 13.92
CA ILE A 236 -15.37 -11.87 13.18
C ILE A 236 -15.19 -11.67 11.68
N SER A 237 -14.96 -10.42 11.26
CA SER A 237 -14.67 -10.07 9.87
C SER A 237 -13.44 -10.79 9.33
N PHE A 238 -12.32 -10.81 10.06
CA PHE A 238 -11.11 -11.46 9.59
C PHE A 238 -11.25 -12.99 9.62
N MET A 239 -11.76 -13.57 10.70
CA MET A 239 -11.90 -15.03 10.80
C MET A 239 -12.82 -15.60 9.72
N SER A 240 -13.90 -14.90 9.40
CA SER A 240 -14.88 -15.36 8.39
C SER A 240 -14.33 -15.32 6.96
N THR A 241 -13.51 -14.33 6.60
CA THR A 241 -13.09 -14.10 5.20
C THR A 241 -11.61 -14.34 4.93
N GLY A 242 -10.75 -14.15 5.93
CA GLY A 242 -9.29 -14.19 5.80
C GLY A 242 -8.69 -12.91 5.25
N ALA A 243 -9.48 -11.85 5.08
CA ALA A 243 -8.99 -10.52 4.67
C ALA A 243 -9.89 -9.42 5.24
N LEU A 244 -9.31 -8.44 5.92
CA LEU A 244 -10.03 -7.25 6.37
C LEU A 244 -9.29 -5.99 5.90
N LEU A 245 -10.03 -5.14 5.18
CA LEU A 245 -9.56 -3.89 4.58
C LEU A 245 -10.23 -2.69 5.25
N TRP A 246 -9.57 -1.53 5.20
CA TRP A 246 -10.09 -0.27 5.71
C TRP A 246 -10.60 0.61 4.57
N GLN A 247 -11.77 1.23 4.75
CA GLN A 247 -12.22 2.27 3.82
C GLN A 247 -11.37 3.54 3.94
N ASP A 248 -11.25 4.26 2.84
CA ASP A 248 -10.61 5.57 2.74
C ASP A 248 -11.68 6.64 2.44
N PHE A 249 -11.29 7.91 2.51
CA PHE A 249 -12.14 9.08 2.27
C PHE A 249 -12.70 9.14 0.84
N TRP A 250 -11.97 8.58 -0.13
CA TRP A 250 -12.20 8.92 -1.53
C TRP A 250 -13.23 8.03 -2.23
N VAL A 251 -13.96 8.66 -3.14
CA VAL A 251 -14.79 7.98 -4.14
C VAL A 251 -13.89 7.20 -5.11
N ALA A 252 -14.38 6.05 -5.58
CA ALA A 252 -13.68 5.23 -6.56
C ALA A 252 -13.40 6.03 -7.84
N SER A 253 -12.17 5.93 -8.34
CA SER A 253 -11.74 6.56 -9.62
C SER A 253 -11.15 5.54 -10.59
N VAL A 254 -11.48 4.26 -10.41
CA VAL A 254 -11.04 3.16 -11.26
C VAL A 254 -11.48 3.44 -12.71
N ALA A 255 -10.57 3.23 -13.66
CA ALA A 255 -10.88 3.41 -15.07
C ALA A 255 -11.88 2.33 -15.53
N PRO A 256 -12.89 2.66 -16.36
CA PRO A 256 -13.81 1.67 -16.93
C PRO A 256 -13.08 0.51 -17.63
N ASP A 257 -11.96 0.81 -18.29
CA ASP A 257 -11.12 -0.19 -18.95
C ASP A 257 -10.56 -1.25 -17.97
N PHE A 258 -10.36 -0.91 -16.69
CA PHE A 258 -9.89 -1.89 -15.71
C PHE A 258 -11.00 -2.91 -15.37
N HIS A 259 -12.24 -2.46 -15.24
CA HIS A 259 -13.38 -3.36 -15.07
C HIS A 259 -13.56 -4.28 -16.27
N GLU A 260 -13.31 -3.75 -17.47
CA GLU A 260 -13.41 -4.55 -18.68
C GLU A 260 -12.34 -5.64 -18.74
N ILE A 261 -11.09 -5.39 -18.35
CA ILE A 261 -10.04 -6.41 -18.45
C ILE A 261 -10.10 -7.50 -17.36
N LEU A 262 -11.03 -7.40 -16.42
CA LEU A 262 -11.19 -8.32 -15.30
C LEU A 262 -12.51 -9.10 -15.38
N PRO A 263 -12.60 -10.27 -14.73
CA PRO A 263 -13.87 -10.96 -14.54
C PRO A 263 -14.90 -10.05 -13.84
N PRO A 264 -16.19 -10.15 -14.19
CA PRO A 264 -17.22 -9.37 -13.54
C PRO A 264 -17.35 -9.75 -12.06
N SER A 265 -17.51 -8.74 -11.22
CA SER A 265 -17.68 -8.92 -9.77
C SER A 265 -18.54 -7.78 -9.22
N PRO A 266 -19.60 -8.06 -8.44
CA PRO A 266 -20.42 -7.03 -7.80
C PRO A 266 -19.60 -6.10 -6.90
N GLU A 267 -18.55 -6.61 -6.25
CA GLU A 267 -17.68 -5.82 -5.39
C GLU A 267 -16.96 -4.70 -6.14
N LEU A 268 -16.68 -4.88 -7.44
CA LEU A 268 -16.06 -3.84 -8.26
C LEU A 268 -16.99 -2.63 -8.52
N ALA A 269 -18.29 -2.74 -8.21
CA ALA A 269 -19.22 -1.61 -8.27
C ALA A 269 -19.21 -0.74 -6.99
N PHE A 270 -18.41 -1.10 -5.98
CA PHE A 270 -18.27 -0.31 -4.77
C PHE A 270 -17.78 1.11 -5.08
N ASN A 271 -18.55 2.12 -4.65
CA ASN A 271 -18.27 3.53 -4.93
C ASN A 271 -17.43 4.21 -3.85
N GLY A 272 -16.33 3.57 -3.45
CA GLY A 272 -15.37 4.08 -2.46
C GLY A 272 -13.98 3.49 -2.70
N THR A 273 -13.00 3.89 -1.89
CA THR A 273 -11.61 3.40 -1.98
C THR A 273 -11.14 2.83 -0.64
N HIS A 274 -9.98 2.18 -0.64
CA HIS A 274 -9.44 1.46 0.50
C HIS A 274 -8.11 2.03 0.96
N GLU A 275 -7.94 2.28 2.25
CA GLU A 275 -6.64 2.72 2.76
C GLU A 275 -5.68 1.53 2.76
N SER A 276 -4.55 1.69 2.07
CA SER A 276 -3.50 0.67 1.94
C SER A 276 -2.40 0.81 3.00
N GLY A 277 -2.53 1.80 3.89
CA GLY A 277 -1.70 2.00 5.07
C GLY A 277 -1.81 0.88 6.09
N GLN A 278 -2.89 0.09 6.04
CA GLN A 278 -3.02 -1.14 6.80
C GLN A 278 -4.06 -2.06 6.18
N PHE A 279 -3.81 -3.35 6.30
CA PHE A 279 -4.78 -4.41 6.02
C PHE A 279 -4.33 -5.68 6.74
N ILE A 280 -5.28 -6.55 7.04
CA ILE A 280 -4.98 -7.87 7.60
C ILE A 280 -5.41 -8.96 6.63
N VAL A 281 -4.53 -9.92 6.37
CA VAL A 281 -4.72 -10.97 5.37
C VAL A 281 -4.16 -12.31 5.84
N GLN A 282 -4.84 -13.39 5.50
CA GLN A 282 -4.33 -14.76 5.58
C GLN A 282 -3.90 -15.21 4.19
N LYS A 283 -2.58 -15.29 3.96
CA LYS A 283 -2.01 -15.56 2.62
C LYS A 283 -2.49 -16.85 2.01
N SER A 284 -2.61 -17.91 2.80
CA SER A 284 -3.11 -19.20 2.33
C SER A 284 -4.53 -19.11 1.75
N ARG A 285 -5.39 -18.25 2.31
CA ARG A 285 -6.76 -18.01 1.82
C ARG A 285 -6.82 -17.05 0.64
N ILE A 286 -5.95 -16.03 0.61
CA ILE A 286 -5.98 -15.00 -0.42
C ILE A 286 -4.97 -15.20 -1.55
N TRP A 287 -4.23 -16.30 -1.58
CA TRP A 287 -3.03 -16.41 -2.41
C TRP A 287 -3.27 -16.10 -3.88
N ARG A 288 -4.40 -16.57 -4.43
CA ARG A 288 -4.76 -16.33 -5.83
C ARG A 288 -4.99 -14.83 -6.09
N ALA A 289 -5.68 -14.14 -5.20
CA ALA A 289 -5.82 -12.68 -5.23
C ALA A 289 -4.48 -11.97 -5.06
N LEU A 290 -3.65 -12.40 -4.09
CA LEU A 290 -2.33 -11.82 -3.87
C LEU A 290 -1.43 -11.94 -5.11
N CYS A 291 -1.48 -13.08 -5.82
CA CYS A 291 -0.75 -13.26 -7.08
C CYS A 291 -1.23 -12.29 -8.17
N LEU A 292 -2.55 -12.09 -8.30
CA LEU A 292 -3.10 -11.11 -9.25
C LEU A 292 -2.71 -9.67 -8.88
N ALA A 293 -2.75 -9.33 -7.58
CA ALA A 293 -2.29 -8.04 -7.09
C ALA A 293 -0.79 -7.82 -7.38
N LEU A 294 0.04 -8.85 -7.23
CA LEU A 294 1.46 -8.81 -7.61
C LEU A 294 1.66 -8.66 -9.12
N PHE A 295 0.76 -9.19 -9.95
CA PHE A 295 0.78 -8.95 -11.39
C PHE A 295 0.48 -7.50 -11.73
N PHE A 296 -0.55 -6.90 -11.11
CA PHE A 296 -0.81 -5.47 -11.25
C PHE A 296 0.41 -4.65 -10.82
N ASN A 297 1.00 -5.04 -9.69
CA ASN A 297 2.17 -4.40 -9.12
C ASN A 297 3.41 -4.48 -10.04
N ALA A 298 3.60 -5.61 -10.75
CA ALA A 298 4.67 -5.81 -11.72
C ALA A 298 4.62 -4.82 -12.90
N HIS A 299 3.42 -4.35 -13.27
CA HIS A 299 3.19 -3.40 -14.37
C HIS A 299 2.54 -2.10 -13.89
N ALA A 300 2.75 -1.75 -12.61
CA ALA A 300 2.06 -0.63 -11.96
C ALA A 300 2.32 0.70 -12.67
N SER A 301 3.60 1.04 -12.88
CA SER A 301 4.00 2.34 -13.42
C SER A 301 3.56 2.58 -14.86
N SER A 302 3.45 1.52 -15.65
CA SER A 302 3.13 1.59 -17.08
C SER A 302 1.66 1.41 -17.38
N ILE A 303 0.93 0.61 -16.59
CA ILE A 303 -0.43 0.16 -16.95
C ILE A 303 -1.38 0.32 -15.75
N PHE A 304 -1.14 -0.39 -14.65
CA PHE A 304 -2.19 -0.61 -13.66
C PHE A 304 -2.42 0.55 -12.69
N SER A 305 -1.41 1.34 -12.33
CA SER A 305 -1.65 2.53 -11.49
C SER A 305 -2.59 3.54 -12.18
N PRO A 306 -2.39 3.92 -13.47
CA PRO A 306 -3.37 4.75 -14.17
C PRO A 306 -4.73 4.07 -14.38
N LEU A 307 -4.81 2.74 -14.40
CA LEU A 307 -6.12 2.07 -14.46
C LEU A 307 -6.83 2.04 -13.09
N ALA A 308 -6.10 1.89 -11.99
CA ALA A 308 -6.67 1.73 -10.66
C ALA A 308 -7.14 3.03 -10.03
N SER A 309 -6.45 4.15 -10.26
CA SER A 309 -6.75 5.41 -9.58
C SER A 309 -6.23 6.62 -10.33
N ASN A 310 -6.75 7.79 -9.95
CA ASN A 310 -6.24 9.09 -10.37
C ASN A 310 -5.25 9.68 -9.35
N TYR A 311 -5.04 10.99 -9.39
CA TYR A 311 -4.16 11.76 -8.51
C TYR A 311 -4.47 11.65 -7.01
N MET A 312 -5.68 11.22 -6.63
CA MET A 312 -6.14 11.08 -5.23
C MET A 312 -5.79 9.72 -4.60
N GLY A 313 -5.11 8.83 -5.33
CA GLY A 313 -4.76 7.49 -4.83
C GLY A 313 -3.68 6.79 -5.64
N TRP A 314 -2.87 7.55 -6.39
CA TRP A 314 -1.94 7.00 -7.37
C TRP A 314 -0.96 5.99 -6.73
N GLY A 315 -0.90 4.78 -7.27
CA GLY A 315 0.04 3.76 -6.82
C GLY A 315 -0.57 2.37 -6.91
N ASP A 316 -0.31 1.55 -5.89
CA ASP A 316 -0.80 0.18 -5.72
C ASP A 316 -1.95 0.05 -4.71
N LYS A 317 -2.45 1.18 -4.19
CA LYS A 317 -3.46 1.27 -3.13
C LYS A 317 -4.65 0.32 -3.33
N GLU A 318 -5.27 0.36 -4.51
CA GLU A 318 -6.46 -0.45 -4.82
C GLU A 318 -6.14 -1.86 -5.35
N PHE A 319 -4.87 -2.22 -5.57
CA PHE A 319 -4.54 -3.48 -6.26
C PHE A 319 -4.98 -4.72 -5.48
N LEU A 320 -4.88 -4.70 -4.15
CA LEU A 320 -5.30 -5.84 -3.33
C LEU A 320 -6.82 -6.03 -3.39
N PHE A 321 -7.58 -4.95 -3.16
CA PHE A 321 -9.05 -4.97 -3.24
C PHE A 321 -9.53 -5.43 -4.63
N ILE A 322 -9.03 -4.80 -5.70
CA ILE A 322 -9.42 -5.15 -7.07
C ILE A 322 -9.11 -6.61 -7.36
N ALA A 323 -7.97 -7.13 -6.89
CA ALA A 323 -7.61 -8.52 -7.08
C ALA A 323 -8.49 -9.49 -6.27
N LEU A 324 -8.85 -9.16 -5.03
CA LEU A 324 -9.79 -9.93 -4.21
C LEU A 324 -11.14 -10.02 -4.91
N ALA A 325 -11.69 -8.88 -5.33
CA ALA A 325 -12.96 -8.80 -6.04
C ALA A 325 -12.95 -9.56 -7.37
N ALA A 326 -11.92 -9.38 -8.20
CA ALA A 326 -11.79 -10.02 -9.51
C ALA A 326 -11.58 -11.54 -9.43
N THR A 327 -11.02 -12.04 -8.33
CA THR A 327 -10.85 -13.47 -8.09
C THR A 327 -11.99 -14.10 -7.30
N GLN A 328 -13.00 -13.30 -6.92
CA GLN A 328 -14.10 -13.70 -6.03
C GLN A 328 -13.59 -14.29 -4.70
N THR A 329 -12.44 -13.81 -4.23
CA THR A 329 -11.90 -14.19 -2.92
C THR A 329 -12.66 -13.44 -1.83
N PRO A 330 -13.22 -14.11 -0.81
CA PRO A 330 -13.91 -13.43 0.28
C PRO A 330 -13.01 -12.42 1.00
N PHE A 331 -13.58 -11.26 1.37
CA PHE A 331 -12.95 -10.25 2.21
C PHE A 331 -14.02 -9.44 2.95
N SER A 332 -13.64 -8.86 4.07
CA SER A 332 -14.44 -7.91 4.84
C SER A 332 -13.87 -6.50 4.71
N ARG A 333 -14.71 -5.51 4.98
CA ARG A 333 -14.34 -4.10 5.01
C ARG A 333 -14.82 -3.48 6.31
N VAL A 334 -13.94 -2.74 6.98
CA VAL A 334 -14.36 -1.86 8.08
C VAL A 334 -15.24 -0.76 7.48
N GLU A 335 -16.51 -0.71 7.87
CA GLU A 335 -17.47 0.27 7.35
C GLU A 335 -17.29 1.67 7.94
N HIS A 336 -16.67 1.76 9.11
CA HIS A 336 -16.43 3.03 9.77
C HIS A 336 -15.40 3.86 8.97
N LEU A 337 -15.84 4.99 8.44
CA LEU A 337 -14.97 5.91 7.71
C LEU A 337 -13.90 6.51 8.63
N PRO A 338 -12.71 6.83 8.10
CA PRO A 338 -11.69 7.54 8.84
C PRO A 338 -12.18 8.94 9.26
N HIS A 339 -11.63 9.49 10.33
CA HIS A 339 -11.76 10.91 10.67
C HIS A 339 -10.47 11.66 10.31
N HIS A 340 -10.60 12.93 9.93
CA HIS A 340 -9.45 13.78 9.68
C HIS A 340 -8.95 14.38 11.00
N ILE A 341 -7.67 14.21 11.31
CA ILE A 341 -7.08 14.72 12.56
C ILE A 341 -5.91 15.65 12.28
N GLY A 342 -5.89 16.77 13.00
CA GLY A 342 -4.73 17.63 13.12
C GLY A 342 -4.93 18.76 14.13
N VAL A 343 -4.76 20.00 13.69
CA VAL A 343 -4.87 21.18 14.55
C VAL A 343 -6.01 22.09 14.09
N ASP A 344 -6.76 22.64 15.04
CA ASP A 344 -7.75 23.68 14.75
C ASP A 344 -7.06 24.98 14.33
N VAL A 345 -7.45 25.51 13.18
CA VAL A 345 -7.06 26.85 12.73
C VAL A 345 -8.29 27.74 12.85
N GLN A 346 -8.48 28.32 14.04
CA GLN A 346 -9.63 29.17 14.38
C GLN A 346 -9.89 30.29 13.37
N ALA A 347 -8.82 30.87 12.82
CA ALA A 347 -8.89 31.93 11.79
C ALA A 347 -9.59 31.48 10.49
N ARG A 348 -9.66 30.17 10.23
CA ARG A 348 -10.28 29.58 9.04
C ARG A 348 -11.48 28.67 9.37
N ARG A 349 -11.84 28.53 10.65
CA ARG A 349 -12.88 27.60 11.16
C ARG A 349 -12.75 26.19 10.57
N SER A 350 -11.53 25.69 10.44
CA SER A 350 -11.24 24.40 9.81
C SER A 350 -10.11 23.65 10.52
N VAL A 351 -10.20 22.32 10.48
CA VAL A 351 -9.15 21.44 10.98
C VAL A 351 -8.09 21.24 9.91
N TYR A 352 -6.87 21.64 10.21
CA TYR A 352 -5.71 21.34 9.38
C TYR A 352 -5.14 19.98 9.75
N GLY A 353 -5.64 18.95 9.10
CA GLY A 353 -5.27 17.57 9.37
C GLY A 353 -4.02 17.12 8.62
N ASN A 354 -3.24 16.31 9.30
CA ASN A 354 -2.05 15.64 8.78
C ASN A 354 -2.09 14.13 9.03
N ALA A 355 -3.19 13.63 9.59
CA ALA A 355 -3.39 12.22 9.91
C ALA A 355 -4.84 11.79 9.75
N MET A 356 -5.01 10.48 9.62
CA MET A 356 -6.30 9.79 9.57
C MET A 356 -6.48 9.00 10.86
N LEU A 357 -7.56 9.24 11.60
CA LEU A 357 -7.99 8.35 12.67
C LEU A 357 -8.86 7.25 12.08
N GLN A 358 -8.48 6.01 12.33
CA GLN A 358 -9.11 4.84 11.75
C GLN A 358 -9.52 3.86 12.85
N PHE A 359 -10.61 3.15 12.60
CA PHE A 359 -11.34 2.40 13.63
C PHE A 359 -11.29 0.90 13.35
N ASP A 360 -11.64 0.09 14.35
CA ASP A 360 -11.96 -1.32 14.14
C ASP A 360 -13.39 -1.50 13.60
N GLU A 361 -13.83 -2.75 13.46
CA GLU A 361 -15.18 -3.10 13.00
C GLU A 361 -16.31 -2.69 13.97
N HIS A 362 -15.98 -2.29 15.20
CA HIS A 362 -16.91 -1.85 16.24
C HIS A 362 -16.88 -0.33 16.46
N GLY A 363 -16.09 0.43 15.67
CA GLY A 363 -15.96 1.88 15.81
C GLY A 363 -14.98 2.33 16.90
N GLY A 364 -14.18 1.42 17.47
CA GLY A 364 -13.12 1.75 18.42
C GLY A 364 -11.87 2.28 17.71
N PRO A 365 -11.29 3.43 18.14
CA PRO A 365 -10.05 3.95 17.55
C PRO A 365 -8.93 2.91 17.57
N MET A 366 -8.33 2.63 16.42
CA MET A 366 -7.34 1.56 16.25
C MET A 366 -6.02 2.09 15.68
N PHE A 367 -6.08 2.93 14.65
CA PHE A 367 -4.90 3.45 13.95
C PHE A 367 -4.94 4.97 13.84
N LEU A 368 -3.76 5.59 13.92
CA LEU A 368 -3.54 6.99 13.59
C LEU A 368 -2.49 7.06 12.49
N HIS A 369 -2.95 7.20 11.24
CA HIS A 369 -2.10 7.16 10.07
C HIS A 369 -1.63 8.57 9.69
N ALA A 370 -0.37 8.89 9.98
CA ALA A 370 0.24 10.22 9.77
C ALA A 370 0.79 10.39 8.34
N ASN A 371 -0.08 10.20 7.35
CA ASN A 371 0.28 10.12 5.93
C ASN A 371 0.84 11.43 5.36
N ILE A 372 0.50 12.59 5.94
CA ILE A 372 0.96 13.92 5.53
C ILE A 372 1.89 14.54 6.58
N GLY A 373 2.90 15.29 6.14
CA GLY A 373 3.79 16.02 7.03
C GLY A 373 4.64 15.12 7.93
N LYS A 374 5.25 14.07 7.35
CA LYS A 374 6.03 13.02 8.04
C LYS A 374 6.83 13.53 9.24
N ILE A 375 6.75 12.78 10.35
CA ILE A 375 7.48 13.06 11.60
C ILE A 375 8.98 12.79 11.37
N VAL A 376 9.84 13.71 11.79
CA VAL A 376 11.29 13.59 11.65
C VAL A 376 11.94 13.76 13.02
N ALA A 377 12.60 12.71 13.51
CA ALA A 377 13.22 12.72 14.84
C ALA A 377 14.24 13.84 15.01
N ASP A 378 15.01 14.21 13.97
CA ASP A 378 15.98 15.32 14.02
C ASP A 378 15.34 16.67 14.39
N ASP A 379 14.06 16.86 14.03
CA ASP A 379 13.34 18.11 14.22
C ASP A 379 12.60 18.17 15.58
N VAL A 380 12.65 17.09 16.38
CA VAL A 380 12.01 17.05 17.70
C VAL A 380 12.80 17.88 18.72
N PRO A 381 12.20 18.81 19.46
CA PRO A 381 12.91 19.53 20.52
C PRO A 381 13.26 18.59 21.68
N ALA A 382 14.37 18.85 22.39
CA ALA A 382 14.74 18.05 23.55
C ALA A 382 13.74 18.19 24.72
N ASN A 383 13.12 19.38 24.87
CA ASN A 383 12.13 19.65 25.90
C ASN A 383 10.71 19.63 25.29
N PHE A 384 9.80 18.89 25.92
CA PHE A 384 8.40 18.80 25.51
C PHE A 384 7.66 20.15 25.55
N THR A 385 8.05 21.10 26.41
CA THR A 385 7.40 22.43 26.43
C THR A 385 7.57 23.21 25.13
N ARG A 386 8.52 22.80 24.28
CA ARG A 386 8.75 23.37 22.94
C ARG A 386 8.17 22.49 21.82
N TYR A 387 7.58 21.35 22.16
CA TYR A 387 6.99 20.42 21.19
C TYR A 387 5.64 20.94 20.70
N ASN A 388 5.48 21.02 19.39
CA ASN A 388 4.23 21.43 18.77
C ASN A 388 3.31 20.22 18.61
N ARG A 389 2.21 20.24 19.36
CA ARG A 389 1.16 19.22 19.26
C ARG A 389 0.60 19.18 17.84
N ARG A 390 0.42 17.96 17.35
CA ARG A 390 0.04 17.66 15.97
C ARG A 390 -1.43 17.27 15.86
N TRP A 391 -2.00 16.72 16.92
CA TRP A 391 -3.31 16.07 16.92
C TRP A 391 -4.12 16.53 18.12
N THR A 392 -4.60 17.77 18.04
CA THR A 392 -5.45 18.35 19.08
C THR A 392 -6.93 18.24 18.73
N THR A 393 -7.26 18.12 17.44
CA THR A 393 -8.63 18.26 16.95
C THR A 393 -8.93 17.26 15.85
N GLN A 394 -10.14 16.72 15.84
CA GLN A 394 -10.69 15.90 14.76
C GLN A 394 -11.89 16.58 14.08
N ASP A 395 -12.08 16.32 12.79
CA ASP A 395 -13.32 16.57 12.05
C ASP A 395 -13.87 15.22 11.55
N ASP A 396 -15.06 14.86 12.03
CA ASP A 396 -15.80 13.65 11.66
C ASP A 396 -16.77 13.87 10.48
N GLY A 397 -16.69 15.03 9.82
CA GLY A 397 -17.59 15.44 8.75
C GLY A 397 -18.88 16.09 9.24
N ASN A 398 -19.12 16.16 10.55
CA ASN A 398 -20.28 16.83 11.16
C ASN A 398 -19.88 17.83 12.24
N THR A 399 -18.88 17.51 13.05
CA THR A 399 -18.46 18.26 14.23
C THR A 399 -16.95 18.30 14.37
N VAL A 400 -16.46 19.41 14.92
CA VAL A 400 -15.05 19.58 15.31
C VAL A 400 -14.94 19.30 16.80
N LYS A 401 -14.10 18.33 17.19
CA LYS A 401 -13.95 17.89 18.59
C LYS A 401 -12.49 17.84 19.00
N ASP A 402 -12.22 18.15 20.27
CA ASP A 402 -10.93 17.83 20.87
C ASP A 402 -10.72 16.32 20.86
N VAL A 403 -9.54 15.87 20.46
CA VAL A 403 -9.24 14.45 20.32
C VAL A 403 -8.27 13.91 21.38
N ARG A 404 -7.80 14.76 22.29
CA ARG A 404 -6.81 14.37 23.30
C ARG A 404 -7.33 13.31 24.26
N GLU A 405 -8.56 13.48 24.75
CA GLU A 405 -9.22 12.49 25.60
C GLU A 405 -9.47 11.17 24.85
N LEU A 406 -9.87 11.25 23.58
CA LEU A 406 -10.04 10.07 22.74
C LEU A 406 -8.71 9.31 22.57
N LEU A 407 -7.62 10.01 22.27
CA LEU A 407 -6.29 9.40 22.15
C LEU A 407 -5.78 8.86 23.49
N GLN A 408 -6.02 9.57 24.59
CA GLN A 408 -5.71 9.10 25.94
C GLN A 408 -6.45 7.81 26.26
N ASN A 409 -7.75 7.75 26.02
CA ASN A 409 -8.57 6.57 26.30
C ASN A 409 -8.19 5.39 25.41
N ALA A 410 -7.95 5.65 24.11
CA ALA A 410 -7.55 4.60 23.18
C ALA A 410 -6.16 4.03 23.52
N THR A 411 -5.22 4.87 23.92
CA THR A 411 -3.84 4.43 24.18
C THR A 411 -3.57 4.01 25.62
N GLY A 412 -4.37 4.47 26.59
CA GLY A 412 -4.04 4.38 28.01
C GLY A 412 -2.92 5.32 28.44
N GLU A 413 -2.39 6.16 27.55
CA GLU A 413 -1.37 7.16 27.87
C GLU A 413 -2.02 8.43 28.41
N ALA A 414 -1.60 8.90 29.59
CA ALA A 414 -2.10 10.16 30.15
C ALA A 414 -1.89 11.37 29.22
N ASP A 415 -0.82 11.34 28.40
CA ASP A 415 -0.56 12.33 27.35
C ASP A 415 0.14 11.64 26.17
N PHE A 416 -0.67 11.20 25.20
CA PHE A 416 -0.19 10.43 24.05
C PHE A 416 0.92 11.14 23.25
N GLU A 417 0.80 12.45 23.01
CA GLU A 417 1.84 13.16 22.27
C GLU A 417 3.13 13.37 23.08
N ARG A 418 3.04 13.36 24.42
CA ARG A 418 4.23 13.33 25.29
C ARG A 418 4.93 11.99 25.25
N TRP A 419 4.18 10.89 25.24
CA TRP A 419 4.75 9.57 24.98
C TRP A 419 5.47 9.54 23.63
N LEU A 420 4.84 10.03 22.57
CA LEU A 420 5.45 10.09 21.23
C LEU A 420 6.71 10.95 21.22
N HIS A 421 6.70 12.09 21.90
CA HIS A 421 7.88 12.94 22.07
C HIS A 421 9.04 12.17 22.74
N GLY A 422 8.76 11.40 23.79
CA GLY A 422 9.77 10.55 24.44
C GLY A 422 10.41 9.56 23.46
N VAL A 423 9.60 8.84 22.69
CA VAL A 423 10.08 7.93 21.64
C VAL A 423 10.97 8.65 20.62
N LEU A 424 10.56 9.84 20.19
CA LEU A 424 11.33 10.64 19.22
C LEU A 424 12.68 11.10 19.78
N VAL A 425 12.73 11.48 21.06
CA VAL A 425 13.97 11.86 21.77
C VAL A 425 14.90 10.66 21.86
N ASP A 426 14.40 9.49 22.25
CA ASP A 426 15.19 8.26 22.35
C ASP A 426 15.73 7.81 20.98
N VAL A 427 14.89 7.87 19.95
CA VAL A 427 15.31 7.57 18.57
C VAL A 427 16.38 8.56 18.10
N ARG A 428 16.19 9.86 18.34
CA ARG A 428 17.13 10.90 17.93
C ARG A 428 18.49 10.74 18.62
N PHE A 429 18.50 10.72 19.95
CA PHE A 429 19.73 10.83 20.74
C PHE A 429 20.39 9.49 21.06
N GLY A 430 19.61 8.40 21.10
CA GLY A 430 20.10 7.04 21.29
C GLY A 430 20.37 6.33 19.96
N VAL A 431 19.33 6.12 19.16
CA VAL A 431 19.37 5.17 18.03
C VAL A 431 20.01 5.75 16.75
N LEU A 432 19.78 7.02 16.44
CA LEU A 432 20.24 7.65 15.20
C LEU A 432 21.59 8.36 15.31
N ASN A 433 22.03 8.70 16.54
CA ASN A 433 23.23 9.47 16.84
C ASN A 433 24.54 8.77 16.43
N ASP A 434 24.52 7.45 16.29
CA ASP A 434 25.70 6.66 15.93
C ASP A 434 26.17 6.90 14.47
N SER A 435 25.26 7.21 13.52
CA SER A 435 25.67 7.27 12.11
C SER A 435 26.53 8.51 11.79
N ARG A 436 27.71 8.31 11.17
CA ARG A 436 28.60 9.41 10.71
C ARG A 436 27.86 10.45 9.86
N ARG A 437 26.89 9.99 9.06
CA ARG A 437 26.02 10.83 8.21
C ARG A 437 25.08 11.70 9.02
N HIS A 438 24.48 11.18 10.10
CA HIS A 438 23.64 11.95 11.01
C HIS A 438 24.47 12.96 11.82
N ARG A 439 25.64 12.59 12.33
CA ARG A 439 26.57 13.54 12.99
C ARG A 439 26.96 14.71 12.09
N ARG A 440 27.18 14.46 10.78
CA ARG A 440 27.40 15.52 9.78
C ARG A 440 26.16 16.39 9.55
N ASN A 441 24.98 15.79 9.44
CA ASN A 441 23.72 16.52 9.25
C ASN A 441 23.37 17.40 10.48
N ILE A 442 23.57 16.90 11.70
CA ILE A 442 23.43 17.69 12.94
C ILE A 442 24.36 18.90 12.88
N ARG A 443 25.65 18.71 12.58
CA ARG A 443 26.60 19.83 12.48
C ARG A 443 26.18 20.88 11.44
N LEU A 444 25.74 20.44 10.26
CA LEU A 444 25.26 21.35 9.20
C LEU A 444 23.96 22.08 9.58
N ARG A 445 23.06 21.45 10.35
CA ARG A 445 21.83 22.07 10.84
C ARG A 445 22.09 23.02 12.01
N ALA A 446 22.98 22.65 12.93
CA ALA A 446 23.41 23.49 14.05
C ALA A 446 24.11 24.79 13.60
N GLN A 447 24.74 24.79 12.41
CA GLN A 447 25.29 25.99 11.78
C GLN A 447 24.22 26.98 11.29
N ARG A 448 22.94 26.59 11.23
CA ARG A 448 21.84 27.50 10.90
C ARG A 448 21.40 28.22 12.18
N ARG A 449 21.70 29.52 12.33
CA ARG A 449 21.46 30.36 13.55
C ARG A 449 20.10 30.14 14.25
N TRP A 450 19.01 30.04 13.50
CA TRP A 450 17.64 29.73 13.94
C TRP A 450 17.43 28.39 14.68
N TYR A 451 18.32 27.40 14.54
CA TYR A 451 18.20 26.10 15.24
C TYR A 451 18.67 26.17 16.72
N LEU A 452 19.39 27.23 17.08
CA LEU A 452 19.93 27.49 18.41
C LEU A 452 19.26 28.71 19.08
N ASP A 453 18.34 29.39 18.39
CA ASP A 453 17.63 30.56 18.90
C ASP A 453 16.49 30.12 19.84
N PRO A 454 16.57 30.42 21.15
CA PRO A 454 15.56 30.01 22.12
C PRO A 454 14.21 30.74 21.97
N SER A 455 14.12 31.77 21.13
CA SER A 455 12.87 32.49 20.82
C SER A 455 12.08 31.87 19.65
N VAL A 456 12.70 30.96 18.89
CA VAL A 456 12.07 30.35 17.71
C VAL A 456 11.29 29.11 18.13
N VAL A 457 9.98 29.25 18.28
CA VAL A 457 9.04 28.12 18.22
C VAL A 457 9.14 27.57 16.79
N LEU A 458 9.52 26.30 16.63
CA LEU A 458 9.64 25.65 15.31
C LEU A 458 8.25 25.55 14.65
N ALA A 459 7.78 26.63 14.02
CA ALA A 459 6.67 26.68 13.08
C ALA A 459 7.03 26.00 11.74
N ARG A 460 7.76 24.88 11.82
CA ARG A 460 7.96 23.96 10.70
C ARG A 460 7.64 22.54 11.16
N ALA A 461 6.49 22.36 11.80
CA ALA A 461 5.71 21.22 11.35
C ALA A 461 5.43 21.49 9.85
N PRO A 462 5.42 20.49 8.97
CA PRO A 462 4.85 20.64 7.63
C PRO A 462 3.34 20.85 7.77
N LEU A 463 2.94 21.95 8.42
CA LEU A 463 1.57 22.36 8.76
C LEU A 463 0.94 23.12 7.60
N LEU A 464 1.51 23.04 6.39
CA LEU A 464 1.00 23.71 5.19
C LEU A 464 1.08 22.83 3.92
N GLU A 465 1.16 21.50 4.05
CA GLU A 465 0.95 20.54 2.94
C GLU A 465 -0.23 19.55 3.15
N GLY A 466 -1.04 19.74 4.19
CA GLY A 466 -2.34 19.09 4.40
C GLY A 466 -3.42 19.52 3.41
N MET A 467 -4.31 18.57 3.10
CA MET A 467 -5.49 18.72 2.24
C MET A 467 -6.62 19.45 2.98
N PHE A 468 -7.39 20.26 2.27
CA PHE A 468 -8.61 20.86 2.82
C PHE A 468 -9.78 19.86 2.71
N LEU A 469 -10.68 19.86 3.69
CA LEU A 469 -11.98 19.18 3.57
C LEU A 469 -12.85 19.79 2.45
N ASP A 470 -12.63 21.06 2.11
CA ASP A 470 -13.34 21.74 1.00
C ASP A 470 -12.90 21.22 -0.38
N ASP A 471 -11.75 20.56 -0.47
CA ASP A 471 -11.29 19.87 -1.69
C ASP A 471 -11.92 18.47 -1.85
N HIS A 472 -12.80 18.07 -0.91
CA HIS A 472 -13.48 16.79 -0.93
C HIS A 472 -14.78 16.87 -1.74
N PRO A 473 -14.90 16.20 -2.91
CA PRO A 473 -16.04 16.34 -3.82
C PRO A 473 -17.38 15.82 -3.26
N GLY A 474 -17.40 15.30 -2.04
CA GLY A 474 -18.58 14.70 -1.39
C GLY A 474 -19.33 15.61 -0.41
N ARG A 475 -18.81 16.79 -0.03
CA ARG A 475 -19.48 17.64 0.99
C ARG A 475 -20.22 18.80 0.33
N ARG A 476 -21.55 18.82 0.45
CA ARG A 476 -22.35 20.03 0.15
C ARG A 476 -21.99 21.08 1.19
N VAL A 477 -21.30 22.14 0.76
CA VAL A 477 -21.00 23.31 1.59
C VAL A 477 -22.33 23.90 2.09
N ARG A 478 -22.59 23.82 3.39
CA ARG A 478 -23.61 24.66 4.02
C ARG A 478 -23.07 26.10 3.98
N ARG A 479 -23.58 26.90 3.04
CA ARG A 479 -23.48 28.36 3.14
C ARG A 479 -24.18 28.76 4.44
N VAL A 480 -23.42 29.19 5.43
CA VAL A 480 -23.96 29.89 6.59
C VAL A 480 -24.07 31.35 6.16
N GLY A 481 -25.31 31.87 6.20
CA GLY A 481 -25.62 33.28 5.97
C GLY A 481 -25.20 34.16 7.14
#